data_AF-A0AAV5JFJ7-F1
#
_entry.id   AF-A0AAV5JFJ7-F1
#
_cell.length_a   1.000
_cell.length_b   1.000
_cell.length_c   1.000
_cell.angle_alpha   90.00
_cell.angle_beta   90.00
_cell.angle_gamma   90.00
#
_symmetry.space_group_name_H-M   'P 1'
#
loop_
_entity.id
_entity.type
_entity.pdbx_description
1 polymer ?
#
loop_
_entity_poly.entity_id
_entity_poly.type
_entity_poly.pdbx_seq_one_letter_code
_entity_poly.pdbx_strand_id
1 'polypeptide(L)'
;MGGGEYNRKIAWVSWETMCKSRKEGGLGVKDLGRFNLALLGKWQWRLLRERRALWNRIMEAKYGVHRKQDYKGREVKANSSNWWKELWKIDRAVAYKEGWL
;
A
#
# COMPACT_ATOMS: atom_id res chain seq x y z
N MET A 1 -9.91 53.53 -7.32
CA MET A 1 -9.83 52.80 -6.04
C MET A 1 -10.49 51.44 -6.21
N GLY A 2 -9.89 50.38 -5.64
CA GLY A 2 -10.34 48.98 -5.69
C GLY A 2 -9.57 48.18 -6.76
N GLY A 3 -8.49 47.45 -6.49
CA GLY A 3 -8.06 46.79 -5.25
C GLY A 3 -8.58 45.34 -5.24
N GLY A 4 -7.70 44.35 -5.44
CA GLY A 4 -8.01 42.96 -5.08
C GLY A 4 -7.36 41.85 -5.91
N GLU A 5 -6.05 41.63 -5.69
CA GLU A 5 -5.33 40.35 -5.69
C GLU A 5 -5.75 39.22 -6.66
N TYR A 6 -4.88 38.98 -7.65
CA TYR A 6 -4.74 37.70 -8.35
C TYR A 6 -4.15 36.61 -7.43
N ASN A 7 -4.85 36.28 -6.33
CA ASN A 7 -4.51 35.12 -5.51
C ASN A 7 -5.34 33.92 -5.98
N ARG A 8 -4.92 33.28 -7.10
CA ARG A 8 -5.45 31.96 -7.48
C ARG A 8 -5.01 30.96 -6.41
N LYS A 9 -5.78 30.83 -5.34
CA LYS A 9 -5.60 29.80 -4.32
C LYS A 9 -5.65 28.45 -5.01
N ILE A 10 -4.71 27.56 -4.67
CA ILE A 10 -4.71 26.18 -5.16
C ILE A 10 -6.07 25.58 -4.79
N ALA A 11 -6.83 25.17 -5.80
CA ALA A 11 -8.06 24.42 -5.59
C ALA A 11 -7.68 23.03 -5.08
N TRP A 12 -7.79 22.83 -3.77
CA TRP A 12 -7.56 21.53 -3.14
C TRP A 12 -8.71 20.59 -3.52
N VAL A 13 -8.51 19.82 -4.58
CA VAL A 13 -9.42 18.76 -4.99
C VAL A 13 -9.03 17.47 -4.26
N SER A 14 -10.01 16.73 -3.73
CA SER A 14 -9.73 15.47 -3.04
C SER A 14 -9.09 14.45 -4.01
N TRP A 15 -8.14 13.65 -3.50
CA TRP A 15 -7.45 12.63 -4.28
C TRP A 15 -8.42 11.62 -4.92
N GLU A 16 -9.50 11.31 -4.20
CA GLU A 16 -10.59 10.46 -4.70
C GLU A 16 -11.27 11.07 -5.93
N THR A 17 -11.53 12.37 -5.91
CA THR A 17 -12.09 13.09 -7.07
C THR A 17 -11.10 13.13 -8.23
N MET A 18 -9.79 13.26 -7.98
CA MET A 18 -8.78 13.19 -9.05
C MET A 18 -8.71 11.80 -9.71
N CYS A 19 -8.99 10.73 -8.96
CA CYS A 19 -8.94 9.36 -9.46
C CYS A 19 -10.18 8.95 -10.27
N LYS A 20 -11.29 9.71 -10.18
CA LYS A 20 -12.48 9.49 -11.02
C LYS A 20 -12.16 9.72 -12.49
N SER A 21 -12.94 9.11 -13.38
CA SER A 21 -12.73 9.31 -14.82
C SER A 21 -13.06 10.76 -15.23
N ARG A 22 -12.54 11.21 -16.38
CA ARG A 22 -12.92 12.52 -16.95
C ARG A 22 -14.43 12.67 -17.17
N LYS A 23 -15.13 11.56 -17.44
CA LYS A 23 -16.60 11.54 -17.59
C LYS A 23 -17.33 11.79 -16.27
N GLU A 24 -16.70 11.49 -15.14
CA GLU A 24 -17.25 11.64 -13.79
C GLU A 24 -16.69 12.89 -13.07
N GLY A 25 -16.08 13.81 -13.83
CA GLY A 25 -15.53 15.06 -13.28
C GLY A 25 -14.16 14.94 -12.63
N GLY A 26 -13.47 13.80 -12.78
CA GLY A 26 -12.10 13.59 -12.30
C GLY A 26 -11.02 13.75 -13.36
N LEU A 27 -9.76 13.55 -12.97
CA LEU A 27 -8.60 13.65 -13.87
C LEU A 27 -8.25 12.32 -14.54
N GLY A 28 -8.86 11.21 -14.11
CA GLY A 28 -8.53 9.86 -14.59
C GLY A 28 -7.18 9.35 -14.07
N VAL A 29 -6.67 9.91 -12.99
CA VAL A 29 -5.40 9.49 -12.38
C VAL A 29 -5.60 8.12 -11.71
N LYS A 30 -4.59 7.25 -11.76
CA LYS A 30 -4.68 5.94 -11.09
C LYS A 30 -4.71 6.12 -9.57
N ASP A 31 -5.62 5.40 -8.93
CA ASP A 31 -5.69 5.28 -7.47
C ASP A 31 -4.41 4.62 -6.95
N LEU A 32 -3.51 5.45 -6.42
CA LEU A 32 -2.23 5.03 -5.83
C LEU A 32 -2.42 4.07 -4.65
N GLY A 33 -3.51 4.19 -3.89
CA GLY A 33 -3.83 3.28 -2.79
C GLY A 33 -4.08 1.87 -3.31
N ARG A 34 -4.91 1.74 -4.35
CA ARG A 34 -5.16 0.44 -5.02
C ARG A 34 -3.90 -0.12 -5.67
N PHE A 35 -3.12 0.73 -6.32
CA PHE A 35 -1.88 0.30 -6.96
C PHE A 35 -0.86 -0.21 -5.94
N ASN A 36 -0.69 0.50 -4.82
CA ASN A 36 0.20 0.08 -3.75
C ASN A 36 -0.26 -1.23 -3.10
N LEU A 37 -1.56 -1.41 -2.88
CA LEU A 37 -2.11 -2.68 -2.38
C LEU A 37 -1.79 -3.85 -3.33
N ALA A 38 -1.98 -3.65 -4.65
CA ALA A 38 -1.65 -4.67 -5.64
C ALA A 38 -0.14 -4.98 -5.68
N LEU A 39 0.71 -3.96 -5.57
CA LEU A 39 2.17 -4.13 -5.49
C LEU A 39 2.57 -4.92 -4.24
N LEU A 40 2.02 -4.55 -3.08
CA LEU A 40 2.25 -5.26 -1.82
C LEU A 40 1.82 -6.73 -1.94
N GLY A 41 0.66 -7.02 -2.55
CA GLY A 41 0.21 -8.38 -2.79
C GLY A 41 1.16 -9.17 -3.70
N LYS A 42 1.65 -8.54 -4.77
CA LYS A 42 2.68 -9.12 -5.65
C LYS A 42 3.96 -9.45 -4.89
N TRP A 43 4.42 -8.56 -4.01
CA TRP A 43 5.58 -8.81 -3.17
C TRP A 43 5.38 -9.98 -2.21
N GLN A 44 4.20 -10.07 -1.59
CA GLN A 44 3.86 -11.17 -0.69
C GLN A 44 3.88 -12.51 -1.43
N TRP A 45 3.33 -12.56 -2.64
CA TRP A 45 3.38 -13.74 -3.50
C TRP A 45 4.82 -14.13 -3.89
N ARG A 46 5.65 -13.15 -4.26
CA ARG A 46 7.06 -13.39 -4.60
C ARG A 46 7.84 -13.94 -3.41
N LEU A 47 7.56 -13.45 -2.20
CA LEU A 47 8.19 -13.95 -0.97
C LEU A 47 7.91 -15.45 -0.76
N LEU A 48 6.68 -15.89 -1.07
CA LEU A 48 6.27 -17.29 -0.95
C LEU A 48 6.88 -18.17 -2.05
N ARG A 49 7.01 -17.65 -3.28
CA ARG A 49 7.41 -18.44 -4.46
C ARG A 49 8.92 -18.44 -4.71
N GLU A 50 9.61 -17.32 -4.52
CA GLU A 50 11.04 -17.14 -4.83
C GLU A 50 11.94 -17.44 -3.62
N ARG A 51 11.73 -18.58 -2.95
CA ARG A 51 12.41 -18.92 -1.67
C ARG A 51 13.93 -19.03 -1.74
N ARG A 52 14.46 -19.39 -2.90
CA ARG A 52 15.91 -19.56 -3.11
C ARG A 52 16.59 -18.29 -3.62
N ALA A 53 15.83 -17.24 -3.91
CA ALA A 53 16.40 -16.00 -4.40
C ALA A 53 17.19 -15.28 -3.29
N LEU A 54 18.32 -14.68 -3.66
CA LEU A 54 19.20 -13.99 -2.71
C LEU A 54 18.47 -12.89 -1.93
N TRP A 55 17.63 -12.11 -2.61
CA TRP A 55 16.83 -11.06 -1.98
C TRP A 55 15.93 -11.64 -0.88
N ASN A 56 15.33 -12.82 -1.11
CA ASN A 56 14.45 -13.46 -0.14
C ASN A 56 15.23 -13.91 1.11
N ARG A 57 16.42 -14.49 0.91
CA ARG A 57 17.33 -14.82 2.03
C ARG A 57 17.74 -13.59 2.85
N ILE A 58 17.97 -12.46 2.20
CA ILE A 58 18.27 -11.18 2.89
C ILE A 58 17.06 -10.75 3.72
N MET A 59 15.84 -10.86 3.17
CA MET A 59 14.62 -10.53 3.91
C MET A 59 14.42 -11.46 5.11
N GLU A 60 14.66 -12.77 4.93
CA GLU A 60 14.65 -13.74 6.02
C GLU A 60 15.67 -13.39 7.11
N ALA A 61 16.92 -13.09 6.74
CA ALA A 61 17.96 -12.71 7.69
C ALA A 61 17.63 -11.41 8.46
N LYS A 62 17.04 -10.43 7.77
CA LYS A 62 16.71 -9.13 8.35
C LYS A 62 15.50 -9.19 9.29
N TYR A 63 14.47 -9.94 8.91
CA TYR A 63 13.17 -9.91 9.60
C TYR A 63 12.82 -11.20 10.36
N GLY A 64 13.52 -12.31 10.12
CA GLY A 64 13.41 -13.54 10.89
C GLY A 64 12.11 -14.34 10.68
N VAL A 65 11.44 -14.19 9.53
CA VAL A 65 10.16 -14.85 9.24
C VAL A 65 10.30 -15.80 8.05
N HIS A 66 10.03 -17.10 8.27
CA HIS A 66 10.10 -18.14 7.22
C HIS A 66 8.75 -18.43 6.55
N ARG A 67 7.60 -18.18 7.20
CA ARG A 67 6.25 -18.42 6.66
C ARG A 67 5.19 -17.43 7.15
N LYS A 68 4.13 -17.25 6.34
CA LYS A 68 2.83 -16.66 6.79
C LYS A 68 2.28 -17.34 8.05
N GLN A 69 2.48 -18.65 8.18
CA GLN A 69 2.05 -19.42 9.35
C GLN A 69 2.86 -19.10 10.60
N ASP A 70 4.15 -18.78 10.44
CA ASP A 70 5.01 -18.39 11.56
C ASP A 70 4.75 -16.93 12.01
N TYR A 71 3.85 -16.22 11.33
CA TYR A 71 3.37 -14.88 11.66
C TYR A 71 2.09 -14.89 12.51
N LYS A 72 1.45 -16.06 12.72
CA LYS A 72 0.28 -16.19 13.60
C LYS A 72 0.67 -15.87 15.06
N GLY A 73 0.66 -14.59 15.41
CA GLY A 73 0.90 -14.10 16.77
C GLY A 73 2.33 -13.62 17.09
N ARG A 74 3.26 -13.62 16.12
CA ARG A 74 4.56 -12.96 16.34
C ARG A 74 4.44 -11.49 15.93
N GLU A 75 4.55 -10.60 16.91
CA GLU A 75 4.58 -9.17 16.65
C GLU A 75 5.71 -8.84 15.67
N VAL A 76 5.39 -8.11 14.60
CA VAL A 76 6.42 -7.49 13.76
C VAL A 76 7.27 -6.63 14.69
N LYS A 77 8.59 -6.90 14.77
CA LYS A 77 9.50 -6.12 15.62
C LYS A 77 9.21 -4.62 15.41
N ALA A 78 9.06 -3.87 16.50
CA ALA A 78 8.64 -2.47 16.46
C ALA A 78 9.54 -1.60 15.54
N ASN A 79 10.83 -1.95 15.45
CA ASN A 79 11.84 -1.30 14.61
C ASN A 79 11.88 -1.78 13.15
N SER A 80 10.95 -2.64 12.72
CA SER A 80 10.85 -3.06 11.32
C SER A 80 10.41 -1.89 10.43
N SER A 81 10.83 -1.93 9.17
CA SER A 81 10.41 -0.93 8.19
C SER A 81 8.89 -0.92 8.00
N ASN A 82 8.34 0.25 7.71
CA ASN A 82 6.90 0.41 7.44
C ASN A 82 6.45 -0.50 6.28
N TRP A 83 7.25 -0.63 5.23
CA TRP A 83 6.97 -1.56 4.14
C TRP A 83 6.77 -3.00 4.63
N TRP A 84 7.62 -3.48 5.55
CA TRP A 84 7.50 -4.84 6.11
C TRP A 84 6.24 -4.98 6.95
N LYS A 85 5.91 -3.97 7.76
CA LYS A 85 4.66 -3.94 8.54
C LYS A 85 3.42 -3.98 7.63
N GLU A 86 3.40 -3.18 6.57
CA GLU A 86 2.29 -3.14 5.62
C GLU A 86 2.14 -4.44 4.84
N LEU A 87 3.24 -5.10 4.48
CA LEU A 87 3.23 -6.38 3.75
C LEU A 87 2.44 -7.48 4.50
N TRP A 88 2.52 -7.52 5.83
CA TRP A 88 1.82 -8.50 6.65
C TRP A 88 0.39 -8.09 7.04
N LYS A 89 0.02 -6.82 6.84
CA LYS A 89 -1.36 -6.33 7.04
C LYS A 89 -2.28 -6.64 5.86
N ILE A 90 -1.72 -6.98 4.69
CA ILE A 90 -2.51 -7.22 3.45
C ILE A 90 -3.58 -8.28 3.65
N ASP A 91 -3.31 -9.39 4.35
CA ASP A 91 -4.30 -10.45 4.55
C ASP A 91 -5.55 -9.93 5.26
N ARG A 92 -5.39 -8.97 6.19
CA ARG A 92 -6.49 -8.27 6.85
C ARG A 92 -7.20 -7.30 5.91
N ALA A 93 -6.45 -6.57 5.09
CA ALA A 93 -7.00 -5.58 4.15
C ALA A 93 -7.80 -6.25 3.02
N VAL A 94 -7.34 -7.40 2.53
CA VAL A 94 -8.05 -8.22 1.54
C VAL A 94 -9.28 -8.85 2.17
N ALA A 95 -9.18 -9.43 3.37
CA ALA A 95 -10.33 -9.99 4.08
C ALA A 95 -11.43 -8.93 4.33
N TYR A 96 -11.05 -7.72 4.75
CA TYR A 96 -11.98 -6.60 4.96
C TYR A 96 -12.65 -6.12 3.66
N LYS A 97 -11.91 -6.05 2.55
CA LYS A 97 -12.48 -5.61 1.26
C LYS A 97 -13.40 -6.65 0.61
N GLU A 98 -13.11 -7.93 0.82
CA GLU A 98 -13.85 -9.05 0.24
C GLU A 98 -14.98 -9.54 1.18
N GLY A 99 -15.19 -8.88 2.33
CA GLY A 99 -16.32 -9.13 3.23
C GLY A 99 -16.23 -10.41 4.08
N TRP A 100 -15.02 -10.92 4.33
CA TRP A 100 -14.79 -12.16 5.11
C TRP A 100 -14.65 -11.92 6.62
N LEU A 101 -14.74 -10.67 7.07
CA LEU A 101 -14.71 -10.22 8.47
C LEU A 101 -15.75 -9.13 8.70
#